data_AF-A0A0D2RAC0-F1
#
_entry.id   AF-A0A0D2RAC0-F1
#
_cell.length_a   1.000
_cell.length_b   1.000
_cell.length_c   1.000
_cell.angle_alpha   90.00
_cell.angle_beta   90.00
_cell.angle_gamma   90.00
#
_symmetry.space_group_name_H-M   'P 1'
#
loop_
_entity.id
_entity.type
_entity.pdbx_description
1 polymer ?
#
loop_
_entity_poly.entity_id
_entity_poly.type
_entity_poly.pdbx_seq_one_letter_code
_entity_poly.pdbx_strand_id
1 'polypeptide(L)'
;RLDLSSIWALLAAFEHHLPMGDGNVTFQGAFVKGVDSVSWMANNSLKLLGSQGNGPHCWTFFSTAVYGKQNKVPQENIPSQTAEKVKTSMLEGVEAALGLPKGSLPRPIYSRVQLWGATLPTNTPGIPCIFDPHGRAGICGDWLLGSNLELAALSGMALANHIADYLQSDGACPEEFAVGLEKGFEAIEGHDIGQFALAGVESSLKQHNEMSAFQLAT
;
A
#
# COMPACT_ATOMS: atom_id res chain seq x y z
N ARG A 1 -0.73 -19.19 -5.64
CA ARG A 1 -0.10 -18.11 -6.44
C ARG A 1 -0.20 -16.84 -5.63
N LEU A 2 0.82 -15.98 -5.67
CA LEU A 2 0.76 -14.66 -5.05
C LEU A 2 -0.28 -13.77 -5.75
N ASP A 3 -1.20 -13.23 -4.96
CA ASP A 3 -2.26 -12.32 -5.38
C ASP A 3 -2.01 -10.94 -4.81
N LEU A 4 -2.06 -9.92 -5.68
CA LEU A 4 -1.72 -8.54 -5.36
C LEU A 4 -2.85 -7.62 -5.83
N SER A 5 -3.16 -6.62 -5.02
CA SER A 5 -4.13 -5.58 -5.35
C SER A 5 -3.61 -4.64 -6.43
N SER A 6 -4.52 -3.85 -7.01
CA SER A 6 -4.17 -2.80 -7.98
C SER A 6 -4.77 -1.49 -7.50
N ILE A 7 -3.96 -0.45 -7.38
CA ILE A 7 -4.37 0.85 -6.82
C ILE A 7 -3.94 1.96 -7.76
N TRP A 8 -4.83 2.93 -7.99
CA TRP A 8 -4.47 4.19 -8.62
C TRP A 8 -4.06 5.21 -7.56
N ALA A 9 -2.93 5.87 -7.80
CA ALA A 9 -2.47 7.01 -7.04
C ALA A 9 -2.68 8.28 -7.87
N LEU A 10 -3.34 9.29 -7.30
CA LEU A 10 -3.43 10.63 -7.87
C LEU A 10 -2.65 11.59 -6.98
N LEU A 11 -1.62 12.23 -7.55
CA LEU A 11 -0.99 13.41 -6.98
C LEU A 11 -1.66 14.64 -7.60
N ALA A 12 -2.12 15.58 -6.77
CA ALA A 12 -2.70 16.84 -7.22
C ALA A 12 -2.16 18.00 -6.38
N ALA A 13 -1.83 19.11 -7.04
CA ALA A 13 -1.43 20.35 -6.38
C ALA A 13 -2.45 21.45 -6.68
N PHE A 14 -2.84 22.20 -5.65
CA PHE A 14 -3.81 23.28 -5.75
C PHE A 14 -3.18 24.59 -5.29
N GLU A 15 -3.63 25.71 -5.86
CA GLU A 15 -3.19 27.05 -5.47
C GLU A 15 -3.76 27.46 -4.10
N HIS A 16 -4.95 26.96 -3.76
CA HIS A 16 -5.63 27.22 -2.50
C HIS A 16 -5.92 25.92 -1.76
N HIS A 17 -6.23 26.03 -0.47
CA HIS A 17 -6.69 24.90 0.33
C HIS A 17 -7.94 24.26 -0.30
N LEU A 18 -8.08 22.94 -0.11
CA LEU A 18 -9.27 22.24 -0.54
C LEU A 18 -10.48 22.75 0.26
N PRO A 19 -11.62 23.05 -0.40
CA PRO A 19 -12.83 23.46 0.28
C PRO A 19 -13.50 22.27 0.99
N MET A 20 -14.23 22.55 2.05
CA MET A 20 -15.12 21.60 2.73
C MET A 20 -16.28 22.39 3.35
N GLY A 21 -17.51 22.11 2.91
CA GLY A 21 -18.68 22.84 3.39
C GLY A 21 -18.57 24.35 3.14
N ASP A 22 -18.65 25.15 4.21
CA ASP A 22 -18.47 26.61 4.20
C ASP A 22 -17.02 27.06 4.49
N GLY A 23 -16.09 26.12 4.63
CA GLY A 23 -14.70 26.38 4.97
C GLY A 23 -13.69 25.58 4.16
N ASN A 24 -12.54 25.31 4.78
CA ASN A 24 -11.44 24.55 4.19
C ASN A 24 -11.27 23.21 4.92
N VAL A 25 -10.72 22.22 4.23
CA VAL A 25 -10.30 20.95 4.84
C VAL A 25 -9.31 21.23 5.98
N THR A 26 -9.64 20.73 7.17
CA THR A 26 -8.84 20.90 8.40
C THR A 26 -7.99 19.68 8.75
N PHE A 27 -8.23 18.53 8.12
CA PHE A 27 -7.46 17.30 8.35
C PHE A 27 -6.25 17.18 7.43
N GLN A 28 -5.26 16.42 7.88
CA GLN A 28 -4.03 16.12 7.14
C GLN A 28 -4.09 14.79 6.39
N GLY A 29 -5.00 13.91 6.78
CA GLY A 29 -5.28 12.68 6.07
C GLY A 29 -6.63 12.12 6.49
N ALA A 30 -7.25 11.38 5.58
CA ALA A 30 -8.56 10.79 5.82
C ALA A 30 -8.71 9.49 5.05
N PHE A 31 -9.30 8.51 5.74
CA PHE A 31 -9.90 7.33 5.16
C PHE A 31 -11.27 7.70 4.57
N VAL A 32 -11.53 7.26 3.34
CA VAL A 32 -12.77 7.59 2.62
C VAL A 32 -13.65 6.35 2.50
N LYS A 33 -14.90 6.45 2.95
CA LYS A 33 -15.91 5.38 2.84
C LYS A 33 -16.94 5.72 1.79
N GLY A 34 -17.47 4.70 1.11
CA GLY A 34 -18.61 4.84 0.19
C GLY A 34 -18.29 5.49 -1.16
N VAL A 35 -17.01 5.78 -1.44
CA VAL A 35 -16.52 6.28 -2.73
C VAL A 35 -15.54 5.27 -3.30
N ASP A 36 -15.83 4.73 -4.48
CA ASP A 36 -14.99 3.68 -5.07
C ASP A 36 -13.67 4.23 -5.65
N SER A 37 -13.71 5.42 -6.25
CA SER A 37 -12.52 6.03 -6.86
C SER A 37 -11.51 6.57 -5.86
N VAL A 38 -11.86 6.69 -4.56
CA VAL A 38 -10.99 7.23 -3.51
C VAL A 38 -11.19 6.47 -2.20
N SER A 39 -10.12 5.86 -1.68
CA SER A 39 -10.04 5.13 -0.41
C SER A 39 -9.30 5.90 0.70
N TRP A 40 -8.36 6.75 0.30
CA TRP A 40 -7.49 7.50 1.20
C TRP A 40 -7.07 8.82 0.56
N MET A 41 -6.93 9.84 1.41
CA MET A 41 -6.46 11.17 1.04
C MET A 41 -5.42 11.64 2.05
N ALA A 42 -4.32 12.24 1.59
CA ALA A 42 -3.28 12.81 2.46
C ALA A 42 -2.76 14.14 1.93
N ASN A 43 -2.57 15.10 2.84
CA ASN A 43 -2.00 16.41 2.60
C ASN A 43 -0.48 16.34 2.74
N ASN A 44 0.21 16.26 1.60
CA ASN A 44 1.67 16.18 1.55
C ASN A 44 2.33 17.47 2.04
N SER A 45 1.74 18.63 1.72
CA SER A 45 2.32 19.92 2.14
C SER A 45 2.35 20.04 3.66
N LEU A 46 1.26 19.70 4.35
CA LEU A 46 1.24 19.71 5.81
C LEU A 46 2.14 18.63 6.43
N LYS A 47 2.22 17.44 5.82
CA LYS A 47 3.10 16.36 6.30
C LYS A 47 4.59 16.73 6.23
N LEU A 48 5.02 17.39 5.15
CA LEU A 48 6.44 17.64 4.89
C LEU A 48 6.92 19.02 5.32
N LEU A 49 6.07 20.05 5.23
CA LEU A 49 6.43 21.46 5.45
C LEU A 49 5.66 22.09 6.62
N GLY A 50 4.70 21.38 7.21
CA GLY A 50 3.80 21.94 8.22
C GLY A 50 2.97 23.11 7.68
N SER A 51 2.46 23.95 8.58
CA SER A 51 1.60 25.10 8.25
C SER A 51 2.35 26.30 7.65
N GLN A 52 3.66 26.18 7.42
CA GLN A 52 4.57 27.31 7.09
C GLN A 52 4.89 27.40 5.59
N GLY A 53 4.35 26.51 4.77
CA GLY A 53 4.59 26.51 3.33
C GLY A 53 3.70 27.50 2.58
N ASN A 54 4.29 28.54 2.00
CA ASN A 54 3.63 29.43 1.02
C ASN A 54 3.54 28.82 -0.39
N GLY A 55 3.80 27.52 -0.52
CA GLY A 55 3.78 26.80 -1.79
C GLY A 55 2.42 26.16 -2.07
N PRO A 56 2.28 25.45 -3.21
CA PRO A 56 1.06 24.74 -3.54
C PRO A 56 0.61 23.76 -2.45
N HIS A 57 -0.70 23.58 -2.34
CA HIS A 57 -1.32 22.57 -1.50
C HIS A 57 -1.32 21.21 -2.22
N CYS A 58 -0.33 20.38 -1.90
CA CYS A 58 -0.10 19.09 -2.54
C CYS A 58 -0.83 17.98 -1.78
N TRP A 59 -1.59 17.17 -2.50
CA TRP A 59 -2.37 16.07 -1.98
C TRP A 59 -2.07 14.77 -2.74
N THR A 60 -2.09 13.66 -2.02
CA THR A 60 -2.10 12.32 -2.60
C THR A 60 -3.41 11.62 -2.26
N PHE A 61 -4.01 11.03 -3.28
CA PHE A 61 -5.24 10.25 -3.18
C PHE A 61 -4.97 8.84 -3.69
N PHE A 62 -5.49 7.84 -3.01
CA PHE A 62 -5.47 6.46 -3.47
C PHE A 62 -6.89 6.00 -3.79
N SER A 63 -7.05 5.18 -4.82
CA SER A 63 -8.32 4.51 -5.11
C SER A 63 -8.54 3.29 -4.22
N THR A 64 -9.75 2.73 -4.23
CA THR A 64 -9.93 1.35 -3.75
C THR A 64 -9.21 0.37 -4.69
N ALA A 65 -8.98 -0.84 -4.21
CA ALA A 65 -8.48 -1.93 -5.05
C ALA A 65 -9.49 -2.42 -6.09
N VAL A 66 -10.79 -2.30 -5.80
CA VAL A 66 -11.88 -2.64 -6.73
C VAL A 66 -11.81 -1.71 -7.94
N TYR A 67 -11.74 -0.40 -7.70
CA TYR A 67 -11.60 0.61 -8.75
C TYR A 67 -10.32 0.41 -9.57
N GLY A 68 -9.19 0.14 -8.89
CA GLY A 68 -7.92 -0.11 -9.56
C GLY A 68 -7.93 -1.37 -10.42
N LYS A 69 -8.58 -2.45 -9.98
CA LYS A 69 -8.79 -3.67 -10.77
C LYS A 69 -9.65 -3.41 -12.01
N GLN A 70 -10.73 -2.64 -11.87
CA GLN A 70 -11.66 -2.33 -12.98
C GLN A 70 -11.04 -1.40 -14.04
N ASN A 71 -10.09 -0.55 -13.64
CA ASN A 71 -9.42 0.41 -14.54
C ASN A 71 -7.95 0.04 -14.79
N LYS A 72 -7.59 -1.24 -14.65
CA LYS A 72 -6.21 -1.71 -14.82
C LYS A 72 -5.78 -1.63 -16.29
N VAL A 73 -4.57 -1.13 -16.52
CA VAL A 73 -3.90 -1.03 -17.82
C VAL A 73 -2.42 -1.42 -17.66
N PRO A 74 -1.63 -1.54 -18.73
CA PRO A 74 -0.18 -1.73 -18.61
C PRO A 74 0.45 -0.58 -17.80
N GLN A 75 1.02 -0.90 -16.63
CA GLN A 75 1.48 0.10 -15.66
C GLN A 75 2.60 1.00 -16.19
N GLU A 76 3.44 0.45 -17.09
CA GLU A 76 4.58 1.14 -17.71
C GLU A 76 4.17 1.97 -18.94
N ASN A 77 2.94 1.78 -19.43
CA ASN A 77 2.43 2.46 -20.62
C ASN A 77 0.94 2.78 -20.46
N ILE A 78 0.63 3.69 -19.54
CA ILE A 78 -0.73 4.13 -19.25
C ILE A 78 -1.25 4.96 -20.44
N PRO A 79 -2.34 4.55 -21.12
CA PRO A 79 -2.91 5.35 -22.20
C PRO A 79 -3.40 6.71 -21.69
N SER A 80 -3.15 7.79 -22.43
CA SER A 80 -3.54 9.14 -22.02
C SER A 80 -5.05 9.27 -21.76
N GLN A 81 -5.89 8.61 -22.57
CA GLN A 81 -7.34 8.60 -22.36
C GLN A 81 -7.72 7.97 -21.01
N THR A 82 -7.06 6.87 -20.62
CA THR A 82 -7.28 6.23 -19.33
C THR A 82 -6.77 7.11 -18.18
N ALA A 83 -5.59 7.73 -18.34
CA ALA A 83 -5.04 8.63 -17.33
C ALA A 83 -6.00 9.80 -17.06
N GLU A 84 -6.54 10.42 -18.10
CA GLU A 84 -7.52 11.51 -17.98
C GLU A 84 -8.83 11.02 -17.35
N LYS A 85 -9.37 9.88 -17.79
CA LYS A 85 -10.59 9.28 -17.19
C LYS A 85 -10.40 9.02 -15.69
N VAL A 86 -9.28 8.40 -15.31
CA VAL A 86 -9.00 8.07 -13.91
C VAL A 86 -8.81 9.34 -13.09
N LYS A 87 -8.05 10.32 -13.59
CA LYS A 87 -7.88 11.61 -12.92
C LYS A 87 -9.22 12.28 -12.66
N THR A 88 -10.08 12.40 -13.67
CA THR A 88 -11.40 13.00 -13.53
C THR A 88 -12.25 12.25 -12.50
N SER A 89 -12.33 10.92 -12.61
CA SER A 89 -13.13 10.11 -11.69
C SER A 89 -12.62 10.16 -10.23
N MET A 90 -11.30 10.25 -10.02
CA MET A 90 -10.73 10.41 -8.68
C MET A 90 -10.99 11.80 -8.11
N LEU A 91 -10.88 12.87 -8.91
CA LEU A 91 -11.22 14.24 -8.46
C LEU A 91 -12.71 14.38 -8.13
N GLU A 92 -13.61 13.79 -8.94
CA GLU A 92 -15.04 13.69 -8.62
C GLU A 92 -15.29 12.87 -7.35
N GLY A 93 -14.47 11.84 -7.11
CA GLY A 93 -14.51 11.07 -5.87
C GLY A 93 -14.10 11.89 -4.65
N VAL A 94 -13.10 12.79 -4.80
CA VAL A 94 -12.71 13.75 -3.76
C VAL A 94 -13.84 14.73 -3.48
N GLU A 95 -14.54 15.24 -4.50
CA GLU A 95 -15.72 16.09 -4.32
C GLU A 95 -16.79 15.38 -3.49
N ALA A 96 -17.15 14.15 -3.88
CA ALA A 96 -18.13 13.35 -3.16
C ALA A 96 -17.72 13.07 -1.70
N ALA A 97 -16.45 12.75 -1.46
CA ALA A 97 -15.91 12.50 -0.12
C ALA A 97 -15.95 13.75 0.78
N LEU A 98 -15.82 14.94 0.20
CA LEU A 98 -15.87 16.23 0.90
C LEU A 98 -17.28 16.83 0.98
N GLY A 99 -18.29 16.15 0.42
CA GLY A 99 -19.67 16.64 0.36
C GLY A 99 -19.86 17.84 -0.57
N LEU A 100 -19.00 17.97 -1.58
CA LEU A 100 -19.00 19.09 -2.52
C LEU A 100 -19.86 18.77 -3.76
N PRO A 101 -20.49 19.77 -4.39
CA PRO A 101 -21.12 19.60 -5.70
C PRO A 101 -20.12 19.12 -6.76
N LYS A 102 -20.60 18.29 -7.69
CA LYS A 102 -19.78 17.83 -8.81
C LYS A 102 -19.24 19.00 -9.64
N GLY A 103 -17.94 19.00 -9.90
CA GLY A 103 -17.23 20.03 -10.66
C GLY A 103 -16.93 21.32 -9.88
N SER A 104 -17.15 21.35 -8.56
CA SER A 104 -16.84 22.52 -7.73
C SER A 104 -15.42 22.49 -7.15
N LEU A 105 -14.67 21.40 -7.28
CA LEU A 105 -13.30 21.36 -6.81
C LEU A 105 -12.44 22.35 -7.61
N PRO A 106 -11.55 23.12 -6.96
CA PRO A 106 -10.59 23.95 -7.68
C PRO A 106 -9.79 23.11 -8.68
N ARG A 107 -9.53 23.64 -9.87
CA ARG A 107 -8.71 22.94 -10.85
C ARG A 107 -7.28 22.78 -10.29
N PRO A 108 -6.71 21.56 -10.25
CA PRO A 108 -5.32 21.39 -9.87
C PRO A 108 -4.39 22.14 -10.85
N ILE A 109 -3.41 22.86 -10.31
CA ILE A 109 -2.35 23.50 -11.10
C ILE A 109 -1.33 22.45 -11.60
N TYR A 110 -1.26 21.31 -10.93
CA TYR A 110 -0.53 20.13 -11.36
C TYR A 110 -1.31 18.88 -10.96
N SER A 111 -1.28 17.86 -11.81
CA SER A 111 -1.80 16.54 -11.45
C SER A 111 -1.07 15.44 -12.20
N ARG A 112 -0.95 14.28 -11.56
CA ARG A 112 -0.41 13.06 -12.17
C ARG A 112 -1.08 11.85 -11.56
N VAL A 113 -1.49 10.91 -12.42
CA VAL A 113 -1.94 9.59 -11.99
C VAL A 113 -0.84 8.56 -12.22
N GLN A 114 -0.79 7.56 -11.35
CA GLN A 114 0.07 6.40 -11.48
C GLN A 114 -0.73 5.16 -11.09
N LEU A 115 -0.64 4.11 -11.91
CA LEU A 115 -1.15 2.79 -11.56
C LEU A 115 -0.06 2.00 -10.87
N TRP A 116 -0.38 1.47 -9.70
CA TRP A 116 0.38 0.43 -9.03
C TRP A 116 -0.37 -0.88 -9.29
N GLY A 117 0.11 -1.67 -10.26
CA GLY A 117 -0.61 -2.87 -10.73
C GLY A 117 -0.49 -4.09 -9.83
N ALA A 118 0.40 -4.02 -8.84
CA ALA A 118 0.78 -5.09 -7.93
C ALA A 118 1.17 -4.46 -6.59
N THR A 119 0.22 -3.81 -5.91
CA THR A 119 0.50 -2.91 -4.79
C THR A 119 0.66 -3.63 -3.46
N LEU A 120 -0.43 -4.23 -2.95
CA LEU A 120 -0.46 -4.87 -1.64
C LEU A 120 -0.81 -6.34 -1.83
N PRO A 121 -0.11 -7.26 -1.16
CA PRO A 121 -0.45 -8.67 -1.20
C PRO A 121 -1.80 -8.89 -0.50
N THR A 122 -2.59 -9.80 -1.07
CA THR A 122 -3.85 -10.28 -0.47
C THR A 122 -3.70 -11.69 0.11
N ASN A 123 -2.58 -12.35 -0.17
CA ASN A 123 -2.18 -13.62 0.40
C ASN A 123 -0.66 -13.65 0.62
N THR A 124 -0.20 -14.52 1.50
CA THR A 124 1.19 -14.62 1.95
C THR A 124 1.56 -16.07 2.24
N PRO A 125 2.81 -16.50 2.03
CA PRO A 125 3.30 -17.78 2.53
C PRO A 125 3.55 -17.81 4.04
N GLY A 126 3.49 -16.67 4.73
CA GLY A 126 3.60 -16.59 6.19
C GLY A 126 4.98 -17.02 6.71
N ILE A 127 6.04 -16.70 5.98
CA ILE A 127 7.42 -17.08 6.33
C ILE A 127 8.36 -15.88 6.15
N PRO A 128 9.35 -15.65 7.03
CA PRO A 128 10.13 -14.42 6.97
C PRO A 128 11.05 -14.28 5.75
N CYS A 129 11.52 -15.39 5.19
CA CYS A 129 12.24 -15.43 3.93
C CYS A 129 12.09 -16.82 3.26
N ILE A 130 12.45 -16.90 1.98
CA ILE A 130 12.62 -18.18 1.28
C ILE A 130 14.07 -18.27 0.85
N PHE A 131 14.72 -19.41 1.10
CA PHE A 131 16.10 -19.64 0.68
C PHE A 131 16.25 -21.05 0.12
N ASP A 132 16.77 -21.12 -1.10
CA ASP A 132 17.25 -22.34 -1.73
C ASP A 132 18.80 -22.38 -1.62
N PRO A 133 19.35 -23.24 -0.76
CA PRO A 133 20.79 -23.33 -0.53
C PRO A 133 21.54 -24.03 -1.66
N HIS A 134 20.86 -24.88 -2.45
CA HIS A 134 21.44 -25.53 -3.62
C HIS A 134 21.52 -24.56 -4.80
N GLY A 135 20.42 -23.84 -5.06
CA GLY A 135 20.37 -22.78 -6.08
C GLY A 135 21.07 -21.49 -5.67
N ARG A 136 21.42 -21.35 -4.38
CA ARG A 136 21.97 -20.12 -3.77
C ARG A 136 21.11 -18.89 -4.05
N ALA A 137 19.79 -19.09 -3.98
CA ALA A 137 18.81 -18.07 -4.30
C ALA A 137 17.95 -17.76 -3.07
N GLY A 138 17.78 -16.47 -2.79
CA GLY A 138 16.99 -15.96 -1.68
C GLY A 138 15.86 -15.06 -2.16
N ILE A 139 14.74 -15.10 -1.47
CA ILE A 139 13.59 -14.22 -1.70
C ILE A 139 13.23 -13.56 -0.37
N CYS A 140 13.10 -12.23 -0.42
CA CYS A 140 12.60 -11.42 0.67
C CYS A 140 11.63 -10.35 0.12
N GLY A 141 10.73 -9.88 0.98
CA GLY A 141 9.78 -8.84 0.66
C GLY A 141 8.67 -8.77 1.70
N ASP A 142 7.92 -7.66 1.73
CA ASP A 142 6.74 -7.53 2.58
C ASP A 142 5.79 -8.69 2.38
N TRP A 143 5.52 -9.04 1.11
CA TRP A 143 4.58 -10.08 0.67
C TRP A 143 4.86 -11.51 1.15
N LEU A 144 5.98 -11.75 1.83
CA LEU A 144 6.24 -13.01 2.53
C LEU A 144 5.61 -13.09 3.92
N LEU A 145 5.26 -11.95 4.52
CA LEU A 145 4.69 -11.84 5.86
C LEU A 145 3.39 -11.01 5.89
N GLY A 146 3.23 -10.04 5.00
CA GLY A 146 2.08 -9.12 4.99
C GLY A 146 2.29 -7.94 4.05
N SER A 147 1.75 -6.76 4.38
CA SER A 147 1.64 -5.63 3.45
C SER A 147 2.07 -4.29 4.07
N ASN A 148 3.30 -4.21 4.59
CA ASN A 148 3.83 -2.97 5.15
C ASN A 148 5.36 -2.87 5.07
N LEU A 149 5.88 -1.66 5.31
CA LEU A 149 7.31 -1.35 5.24
C LEU A 149 8.14 -2.08 6.29
N GLU A 150 7.61 -2.25 7.51
CA GLU A 150 8.31 -2.96 8.59
C GLU A 150 8.54 -4.42 8.21
N LEU A 151 7.52 -5.10 7.69
CA LEU A 151 7.62 -6.49 7.23
C LEU A 151 8.56 -6.65 6.06
N ALA A 152 8.64 -5.69 5.13
CA ALA A 152 9.66 -5.69 4.09
C ALA A 152 11.08 -5.66 4.68
N ALA A 153 11.31 -4.76 5.65
CA ALA A 153 12.61 -4.64 6.30
C ALA A 153 12.98 -5.90 7.09
N LEU A 154 12.04 -6.42 7.88
CA LEU A 154 12.21 -7.65 8.66
C LEU A 154 12.49 -8.86 7.76
N SER A 155 11.78 -9.00 6.65
CA SER A 155 12.02 -10.07 5.68
C SER A 155 13.41 -9.98 5.05
N GLY A 156 13.86 -8.77 4.70
CA GLY A 156 15.22 -8.54 4.18
C GLY A 156 16.30 -8.90 5.19
N MET A 157 16.12 -8.51 6.46
CA MET A 157 17.04 -8.88 7.55
C MET A 157 17.07 -10.39 7.79
N ALA A 158 15.91 -11.06 7.76
CA ALA A 158 15.82 -12.50 7.93
C ALA A 158 16.60 -13.24 6.84
N LEU A 159 16.43 -12.84 5.57
CA LEU A 159 17.18 -13.45 4.47
C LEU A 159 18.68 -13.21 4.60
N ALA A 160 19.09 -11.99 4.98
CA ALA A 160 20.50 -11.64 5.15
C ALA A 160 21.17 -12.50 6.23
N ASN A 161 20.51 -12.68 7.38
CA ASN A 161 21.00 -13.54 8.46
C ASN A 161 21.11 -15.00 7.98
N HIS A 162 20.09 -15.50 7.29
CA HIS A 162 20.08 -16.88 6.80
C HIS A 162 21.20 -17.17 5.81
N ILE A 163 21.51 -16.20 4.92
CA ILE A 163 22.65 -16.28 4.00
C ILE A 163 23.98 -16.23 4.79
N ALA A 164 24.09 -15.36 5.79
CA ALA A 164 25.30 -15.25 6.59
C ALA A 164 25.61 -16.56 7.34
N ASP A 165 24.60 -17.19 7.94
CA ASP A 165 24.72 -18.46 8.64
C ASP A 165 25.13 -19.59 7.67
N TYR A 166 24.52 -19.66 6.48
CA TYR A 166 24.90 -20.62 5.46
C TYR A 166 26.35 -20.46 5.01
N LEU A 167 26.82 -19.23 4.81
CA LEU A 167 28.21 -18.96 4.44
C LEU A 167 29.19 -19.33 5.57
N GLN A 168 28.83 -19.08 6.83
CA GLN A 168 29.65 -19.48 7.99
C GLN A 168 29.76 -21.00 8.15
N SER A 169 28.76 -21.75 7.67
CA SER A 169 28.81 -23.21 7.64
C SER A 169 29.72 -23.78 6.54
N ASP A 170 30.34 -22.93 5.70
CA ASP A 170 31.07 -23.32 4.48
C ASP A 170 30.21 -24.16 3.51
N GLY A 171 28.89 -23.95 3.55
CA GLY A 171 27.93 -24.72 2.76
C GLY A 171 27.74 -26.17 3.23
N ALA A 172 28.13 -26.50 4.46
CA ALA A 172 27.87 -27.81 5.04
C ALA A 172 26.37 -28.01 5.29
N CYS A 173 25.89 -29.24 5.03
CA CYS A 173 24.48 -29.63 5.23
C CYS A 173 23.46 -28.64 4.62
N PRO A 174 23.51 -28.37 3.30
CA PRO A 174 22.62 -27.39 2.64
C PRO A 174 21.14 -27.57 3.00
N GLU A 175 20.69 -28.81 3.15
CA GLU A 175 19.30 -29.15 3.46
C GLU A 175 18.79 -28.52 4.76
N GLU A 176 19.68 -28.27 5.74
CA GLU A 176 19.33 -27.62 7.01
C GLU A 176 19.04 -26.12 6.85
N PHE A 177 19.54 -25.51 5.77
CA PHE A 177 19.32 -24.11 5.44
C PHE A 177 18.15 -23.90 4.47
N ALA A 178 17.53 -24.95 3.94
CA ALA A 178 16.36 -24.79 3.09
C ALA A 178 15.17 -24.26 3.91
N VAL A 179 14.61 -23.11 3.50
CA VAL A 179 13.47 -22.51 4.19
C VAL A 179 12.44 -22.00 3.20
N GLY A 180 11.16 -22.29 3.44
CA GLY A 180 10.03 -21.71 2.71
C GLY A 180 9.73 -22.27 1.31
N LEU A 181 10.53 -23.21 0.80
CA LEU A 181 10.38 -23.73 -0.57
C LEU A 181 9.03 -24.40 -0.84
N GLU A 182 8.46 -25.04 0.18
CA GLU A 182 7.18 -25.77 0.08
C GLU A 182 5.99 -25.01 0.66
N LYS A 183 6.17 -23.72 1.00
CA LYS A 183 5.09 -22.94 1.61
C LYS A 183 4.02 -22.56 0.59
N GLY A 184 2.79 -22.98 0.86
CA GLY A 184 1.59 -22.50 0.17
C GLY A 184 1.25 -21.07 0.57
N PHE A 185 0.32 -20.45 -0.17
CA PHE A 185 -0.16 -19.10 0.13
C PHE A 185 -1.48 -19.17 0.90
N GLU A 186 -1.59 -18.37 1.96
CA GLU A 186 -2.77 -18.21 2.80
C GLU A 186 -3.25 -16.76 2.74
N ALA A 187 -4.55 -16.53 2.91
CA ALA A 187 -5.10 -15.17 2.90
C ALA A 187 -4.49 -14.34 4.05
N ILE A 188 -4.16 -13.08 3.78
CA ILE A 188 -3.67 -12.18 4.83
C ILE A 188 -4.84 -11.74 5.70
N GLU A 189 -4.66 -11.77 7.03
CA GLU A 189 -5.56 -11.11 7.96
C GLU A 189 -5.39 -9.58 7.84
N GLY A 190 -6.32 -8.92 7.16
CA GLY A 190 -6.23 -7.49 6.92
C GLY A 190 -7.25 -6.99 5.91
N HIS A 191 -7.31 -5.67 5.80
CA HIS A 191 -8.19 -4.97 4.87
C HIS A 191 -7.31 -4.16 3.92
N ASP A 192 -7.60 -4.20 2.62
CA ASP A 192 -6.94 -3.34 1.63
C ASP A 192 -7.19 -1.85 1.97
N ILE A 193 -6.42 -0.93 1.39
CA ILE A 193 -6.65 0.50 1.62
C ILE A 193 -8.08 0.90 1.21
N GLY A 194 -8.83 1.45 2.17
CA GLY A 194 -10.26 1.79 1.99
C GLY A 194 -11.23 0.64 2.18
N GLN A 195 -10.78 -0.56 2.53
CA GLN A 195 -11.66 -1.58 3.07
C GLN A 195 -11.85 -1.32 4.57
N PHE A 196 -13.11 -1.17 4.96
CA PHE A 196 -13.49 -1.01 6.35
C PHE A 196 -14.32 -2.22 6.72
N ALA A 197 -14.11 -2.76 7.92
CA ALA A 197 -15.03 -3.72 8.49
C ALA A 197 -16.46 -3.16 8.39
N LEU A 198 -17.36 -3.95 7.80
CA LEU A 198 -18.79 -3.65 7.87
C LEU A 198 -19.15 -3.59 9.35
N ALA A 199 -19.72 -2.47 9.80
CA ALA A 199 -20.19 -2.35 11.18
C ALA A 199 -21.16 -3.51 11.46
N GLY A 200 -20.74 -4.45 12.32
CA GLY A 200 -21.49 -5.67 12.63
C GLY A 200 -20.75 -7.00 12.43
N VAL A 201 -19.52 -7.00 11.89
CA VAL A 201 -18.67 -8.21 11.84
C VAL A 201 -17.44 -7.99 12.73
N GLU A 202 -17.65 -7.97 14.04
CA GLU A 202 -16.58 -8.31 14.99
C GLU A 202 -16.41 -9.83 14.95
N SER A 203 -15.38 -10.31 14.27
CA SER A 203 -14.95 -11.70 14.44
C SER A 203 -13.45 -11.73 14.74
N SER A 204 -13.15 -12.24 15.95
CA SER A 204 -11.90 -12.90 16.34
C SER A 204 -10.61 -12.09 16.48
N LEU A 205 -10.66 -10.88 17.05
CA LEU A 205 -9.46 -10.16 17.55
C LEU A 205 -8.94 -10.68 18.91
N LYS A 206 -9.20 -11.95 19.27
CA LYS A 206 -8.66 -12.55 20.49
C LYS A 206 -8.05 -13.91 20.17
N GLN A 207 -6.76 -14.00 20.54
CA GLN A 207 -5.84 -15.13 20.40
C GLN A 207 -5.09 -15.12 19.07
N HIS A 208 -3.91 -14.52 19.07
CA HIS A 208 -2.62 -15.15 18.74
C HIS A 208 -1.52 -14.13 19.11
N ASN A 209 -1.34 -13.96 20.42
CA ASN A 209 -0.24 -13.17 20.98
C ASN A 209 0.92 -14.13 21.28
N GLU A 210 1.48 -14.74 20.23
CA GLU A 210 2.72 -15.52 20.30
C GLU A 210 3.54 -15.26 19.03
N MET A 211 3.94 -14.00 18.80
CA MET A 211 5.22 -13.78 18.12
C MET A 211 6.29 -13.94 19.18
N SER A 212 6.94 -15.10 19.18
CA SER A 212 8.24 -15.29 19.82
C SER A 212 9.14 -14.14 19.39
N ALA A 213 9.56 -13.33 20.35
CA ALA A 213 10.51 -12.26 20.16
C ALA A 213 11.76 -12.84 19.48
N PHE A 214 11.95 -12.55 18.20
CA PHE A 214 13.26 -12.67 17.58
C PHE A 214 14.14 -11.61 18.23
N GLN A 215 14.86 -12.01 19.28
CA GLN A 215 15.91 -11.20 19.86
C GLN A 215 16.96 -11.00 18.78
N LEU A 216 17.10 -9.75 18.33
CA LEU A 216 18.29 -9.30 17.62
C LEU A 216 19.45 -9.46 18.61
N ALA A 217 20.29 -10.46 18.39
CA ALA A 217 21.59 -10.53 19.04
C ALA A 217 22.43 -9.37 18.50
N THR A 218 22.70 -8.37 19.34
CA THR A 218 23.73 -7.35 19.15
C THR A 218 25.12 -7.92 19.36
#